data_AF-X5V9L2-F1
#
_entry.id   AF-X5V9L2-F1
#
_cell.length_a   1.000
_cell.length_b   1.000
_cell.length_c   1.000
_cell.angle_alpha   90.00
_cell.angle_beta   90.00
_cell.angle_gamma   90.00
#
_symmetry.space_group_name_H-M   'P 1'
#
loop_
_entity.id
_entity.type
_entity.pdbx_description
1 polymer ?
#
loop_
_entity_poly.entity_id
_entity_poly.type
_entity_poly.pdbx_seq_one_letter_code
_entity_poly.pdbx_strand_id
1 'polypeptide(L)' 'MRMRTRTSLTVSPSDYRRLVALVKDRNSPQKHVWRAEIVRLSADGAATIEVMR' A
#
# COMPACT_ATOMS: atom_id res chain seq x y z
N MET A 1 25.40 6.12 -9.56
CA MET A 1 24.30 5.53 -8.76
C MET A 1 22.97 5.96 -9.39
N ARG A 2 22.27 5.09 -10.12
CA ARG A 2 20.99 5.45 -10.76
C ARG A 2 19.86 5.25 -9.75
N MET A 3 19.28 6.34 -9.28
CA MET A 3 18.08 6.30 -8.44
C MET A 3 16.92 5.77 -9.30
N ARG A 4 16.23 4.73 -8.83
CA ARG A 4 15.05 4.20 -9.53
C ARG A 4 13.94 5.24 -9.44
N THR A 5 13.40 5.62 -10.59
CA THR A 5 12.31 6.60 -10.68
C THR A 5 11.09 6.07 -9.93
N ARG A 6 10.46 6.94 -9.13
CA ARG A 6 9.23 6.62 -8.41
C ARG A 6 8.11 6.41 -9.42
N THR A 7 7.54 5.21 -9.45
CA THR A 7 6.33 4.94 -10.22
C THR A 7 5.13 5.37 -9.38
N SER A 8 4.35 6.32 -9.89
CA SER A 8 3.06 6.69 -9.29
C SER A 8 2.06 5.58 -9.56
N LEU A 9 1.57 4.93 -8.50
CA LEU A 9 0.55 3.90 -8.58
C LEU A 9 -0.81 4.55 -8.32
N THR A 10 -1.68 4.53 -9.33
CA THR A 10 -3.07 4.99 -9.18
C THR A 10 -3.95 3.78 -8.91
N VAL A 11 -4.68 3.79 -7.80
CA VAL A 11 -5.60 2.70 -7.41
C VAL A 11 -7.03 3.19 -7.59
N SER A 12 -7.87 2.37 -8.21
CA SER A 12 -9.30 2.66 -8.29
C SER A 12 -9.92 2.78 -6.89
N PRO A 13 -10.92 3.65 -6.67
CA PRO A 13 -11.63 3.72 -5.39
C PRO A 13 -12.20 2.38 -4.90
N SER A 14 -12.56 1.47 -5.82
CA SER A 14 -13.02 0.12 -5.48
C SER A 14 -11.91 -0.74 -4.85
N ASP A 15 -10.72 -0.69 -5.43
CA ASP A 15 -9.56 -1.44 -4.97
C ASP A 15 -9.00 -0.85 -3.67
N TYR A 16 -9.03 0.48 -3.52
CA TYR A 16 -8.65 1.14 -2.27
C TYR A 16 -9.51 0.65 -1.09
N ARG A 17 -10.84 0.56 -1.28
CA ARG A 17 -11.74 0.01 -0.24
C ARG A 17 -11.41 -1.44 0.09
N ARG A 18 -11.06 -2.25 -0.91
CA ARG A 18 -10.68 -3.65 -0.72
C ARG A 18 -9.38 -3.78 0.06
N LEU A 19 -8.38 -2.94 -0.23
CA LEU A 19 -7.13 -2.89 0.51
C LEU A 19 -7.36 -2.49 1.98
N VAL A 20 -8.19 -1.47 2.23
CA VAL A 20 -8.56 -1.07 3.60
C VAL A 20 -9.29 -2.19 4.35
N ALA A 21 -10.19 -2.92 3.69
CA ALA A 21 -10.86 -4.07 4.28
C ALA A 21 -9.87 -5.19 4.63
N LEU A 22 -8.91 -5.46 3.74
CA LEU A 22 -7.84 -6.44 3.95
C LEU A 22 -6.95 -6.11 5.15
N VAL A 23 -6.62 -4.84 5.33
CA VAL A 23 -5.82 -4.38 6.48
C VAL A 23 -6.60 -4.47 7.79
N LYS A 24 -7.91 -4.24 7.77
CA LYS A 24 -8.78 -4.36 8.95
C LYS A 24 -9.17 -5.80 9.30
N ASP A 25 -9.05 -6.71 8.34
CA ASP A 25 -9.37 -8.12 8.53
C ASP A 25 -8.28 -8.82 9.33
N ARG A 26 -8.55 -9.03 10.62
CA ARG A 26 -7.68 -9.77 11.55
C ARG A 26 -7.49 -11.25 11.22
N ASN A 27 -8.31 -11.83 10.34
CA ASN A 27 -8.15 -13.21 9.87
C ASN A 27 -7.22 -13.30 8.64
N SER A 28 -6.88 -12.17 8.03
CA SER A 28 -6.01 -12.16 6.87
C SER A 28 -4.55 -12.43 7.27
N PRO A 29 -3.81 -13.27 6.53
CA PRO A 29 -2.40 -13.52 6.83
C PRO A 29 -1.58 -12.23 6.79
N GLN A 30 -0.65 -12.06 7.74
CA GLN A 30 0.13 -10.83 7.92
C GLN A 30 0.88 -10.37 6.65
N LYS A 31 1.29 -11.31 5.79
CA LYS A 31 1.89 -11.01 4.47
C LYS A 31 0.96 -10.24 3.53
N HIS A 32 -0.35 -10.49 3.61
CA HIS A 32 -1.34 -9.82 2.78
C HIS A 32 -1.69 -8.45 3.34
N VAL A 33 -1.80 -8.34 4.67
CA VAL A 33 -1.97 -7.08 5.37
C VAL A 33 -0.83 -6.12 5.02
N TRP A 34 0.43 -6.59 5.16
CA TRP A 34 1.60 -5.77 4.87
C TRP A 34 1.65 -5.31 3.40
N ARG A 35 1.36 -6.20 2.45
CA ARG A 35 1.30 -5.81 1.02
C ARG A 35 0.17 -4.81 0.75
N ALA A 36 -0.97 -4.96 1.42
CA ALA A 36 -2.09 -4.03 1.25
C ALA A 36 -1.77 -2.64 1.80
N GLU A 37 -1.06 -2.55 2.93
CA GLU A 37 -0.56 -1.29 3.49
C GLU A 37 0.44 -0.59 2.56
N ILE A 38 1.42 -1.33 2.01
CA ILE A 38 2.38 -0.77 1.05
C ILE A 38 1.66 -0.16 -0.16
N VAL A 39 0.70 -0.90 -0.74
CA VAL A 39 -0.04 -0.45 -1.92
C VAL A 39 -0.92 0.75 -1.59
N ARG A 40 -1.62 0.73 -0.44
CA ARG A 40 -2.46 1.84 0.02
C ARG A 40 -1.63 3.12 0.25
N LEU A 41 -0.52 3.03 0.98
CA LEU A 41 0.36 4.18 1.24
C LEU A 41 1.01 4.71 -0.04
N SER A 42 1.37 3.81 -0.96
CA SER A 42 1.90 4.22 -2.27
C SER A 42 0.85 4.95 -3.12
N ALA A 43 -0.42 4.53 -3.04
CA ALA A 43 -1.55 5.19 -3.72
C ALA A 43 -1.86 6.57 -3.13
N ASP A 44 -1.74 6.73 -1.81
CA ASP A 44 -1.89 8.03 -1.13
C ASP A 44 -0.68 8.96 -1.38
N GLY A 45 0.32 8.53 -2.14
CA GLY A 45 1.50 9.34 -2.47
C GLY A 45 2.52 9.43 -1.33
N ALA A 46 2.37 8.63 -0.28
CA ALA A 46 3.23 8.64 0.91
C ALA A 46 4.70 8.34 0.54
N ALA A 47 5.65 9.05 1.13
CA ALA A 47 7.06 8.79 0.87
C ALA A 47 7.43 7.38 1.34
N THR A 48 8.43 6.73 0.72
CA THR A 48 8.87 5.37 1.11
C THR A 48 9.19 5.26 2.61
N ILE A 49 9.56 6.39 3.25
CA ILE A 49 9.84 6.50 4.68
C ILE A 49 8.57 6.31 5.53
N GLU A 50 7.39 6.72 5.05
CA GLU A 50 6.12 6.52 5.77
C GLU A 50 5.64 5.06 5.74
N VAL A 51 6.11 4.27 4.78
CA VAL A 51 5.78 2.83 4.67
C VAL A 51 6.60 1.97 5.65
N MET A 52 7.75 2.46 6.10
CA MET A 52 8.67 1.73 6.97
C MET A 52 8.50 2.02 8.47
N ARG A 53 7.56 2.90 8.85
CA ARG A 53 7.21 3.19 10.25
C ARG A 53 6.13 2.23 10.72
#